data_AF-A0A0C3RPE0-F1
#
_entry.id   AF-A0A0C3RPE0-F1
#
_cell.length_a   1.000
_cell.length_b   1.000
_cell.length_c   1.000
_cell.angle_alpha   90.00
_cell.angle_beta   90.00
_cell.angle_gamma   90.00
#
_symmetry.space_group_name_H-M   'P 1'
#
loop_
_entity.id
_entity.type
_entity.pdbx_description
1 polymer ?
#
loop_
_entity_poly.entity_id
_entity_poly.type
_entity_poly.pdbx_seq_one_letter_code
_entity_poly.pdbx_strand_id
1 'polypeptide(L)'
;MKNMLKPLLVISALFFFSSQAAMAASYPEKVGDKLAHGLANTVTGIGEIPKNIIINSNQKGPAYGIPVGFLTGIVHGIGRTLTGAVDLVTFVIPTKPIIYPDYIWKDFDKETHYHPDWKLQ
;
A
#
# COMPACT_ATOMS: atom_id res chain seq x y z
N MET A 1 10.26 -42.30 33.53
CA MET A 1 9.45 -41.28 32.81
C MET A 1 9.79 -39.82 33.17
N LYS A 2 10.37 -39.51 34.35
CA LYS A 2 10.69 -38.13 34.78
C LYS A 2 11.76 -37.41 33.91
N ASN A 3 12.57 -38.17 33.18
CA ASN A 3 13.72 -37.65 32.43
C ASN A 3 13.36 -37.25 30.98
N MET A 4 12.18 -37.66 30.49
CA MET A 4 11.70 -37.34 29.13
C MET A 4 10.92 -36.03 29.05
N LEU A 5 10.47 -35.51 30.20
CA LEU A 5 9.72 -34.25 30.27
C LEU A 5 10.62 -33.02 29.99
N LYS A 6 11.88 -33.07 30.43
CA LYS A 6 12.87 -32.00 30.26
C LYS A 6 13.23 -31.74 28.78
N PRO A 7 13.61 -32.75 27.97
CA PRO A 7 13.90 -32.51 26.55
C PRO A 7 12.65 -32.06 25.79
N LEU A 8 11.46 -32.54 26.15
CA LEU A 8 10.20 -32.10 25.55
C LEU A 8 9.90 -30.62 25.83
N LEU A 9 10.20 -30.14 27.04
CA LEU A 9 10.06 -28.72 27.41
C LEU A 9 11.05 -27.82 26.65
N VAL A 10 12.29 -28.28 26.46
CA VAL A 10 13.32 -27.56 25.69
C VAL A 10 12.94 -27.49 24.20
N ILE A 11 12.45 -28.59 23.63
CA ILE A 11 11.97 -28.63 22.25
C ILE A 11 10.75 -27.72 22.07
N SER A 12 9.79 -27.75 23.00
CA SER A 12 8.63 -26.86 22.97
C SER A 12 9.05 -25.38 23.05
N ALA A 13 10.02 -25.03 23.89
CA ALA A 13 10.53 -23.66 23.98
C ALA A 13 11.19 -23.22 22.66
N LEU A 14 11.98 -24.08 22.01
CA LEU A 14 12.61 -23.79 20.72
C LEU A 14 11.59 -23.54 19.60
N PHE A 15 10.45 -24.27 19.59
CA PHE A 15 9.36 -24.01 18.66
C PHE A 15 8.61 -22.70 18.91
N PHE A 16 8.56 -22.22 20.17
CA PHE A 16 8.02 -20.89 20.46
C PHE A 16 8.92 -19.77 19.94
N PHE A 17 10.24 -19.90 20.05
CA PHE A 17 11.19 -18.89 19.56
C PHE A 17 11.31 -18.85 18.02
N SER A 18 11.15 -19.98 17.32
CA SER A 18 11.21 -20.02 15.85
C SER A 18 10.07 -19.22 15.19
N SER A 19 8.88 -19.22 15.81
CA SER A 19 7.72 -18.46 15.33
C SER A 19 7.94 -16.93 15.39
N GLN A 20 8.66 -16.44 16.40
CA GLN A 20 9.01 -15.03 16.55
C GLN A 20 10.11 -14.61 15.57
N ALA A 21 11.05 -15.50 15.26
CA ALA A 21 12.09 -15.26 14.27
C ALA A 21 11.54 -15.15 12.83
N ALA A 22 10.56 -15.99 12.46
CA ALA A 22 9.89 -15.90 11.16
C ALA A 22 9.09 -14.59 11.00
N MET A 23 8.38 -14.16 12.05
CA MET A 23 7.70 -12.86 12.09
C MET A 23 8.69 -11.69 11.99
N ALA A 24 9.83 -11.77 12.69
CA ALA A 24 10.89 -10.76 12.65
C ALA A 24 11.57 -10.64 11.29
N ALA A 25 11.62 -11.71 10.49
CA ALA A 25 12.13 -11.64 9.11
C ALA A 25 11.16 -10.88 8.18
N SER A 26 9.85 -11.05 8.36
CA SER A 26 8.83 -10.42 7.51
C SER A 26 8.55 -8.95 7.82
N TYR A 27 8.86 -8.49 9.04
CA TYR A 27 8.56 -7.13 9.47
C TYR A 27 9.39 -6.06 8.73
N PRO A 28 10.74 -6.20 8.60
CA PRO A 28 11.54 -5.27 7.81
C PRO A 28 11.10 -5.17 6.35
N GLU A 29 10.67 -6.28 5.75
CA GLU A 29 10.12 -6.32 4.39
C GLU A 29 8.84 -5.47 4.30
N LYS A 30 7.86 -5.70 5.18
CA LYS A 30 6.60 -4.92 5.22
C LYS A 30 6.84 -3.43 5.44
N VAL A 31 7.76 -3.07 6.33
CA VAL A 31 8.15 -1.68 6.60
C VAL A 31 8.83 -1.06 5.38
N GLY A 32 9.70 -1.81 4.71
CA GLY A 32 10.35 -1.40 3.46
C GLY A 32 9.36 -1.18 2.32
N ASP A 33 8.41 -2.09 2.16
CA ASP A 33 7.34 -1.98 1.17
C ASP A 33 6.46 -0.74 1.43
N LYS A 34 6.08 -0.49 2.68
CA LYS A 34 5.29 0.69 3.04
C LYS A 34 6.07 1.98 2.84
N LEU A 35 7.37 1.99 3.13
CA LEU A 35 8.24 3.13 2.85
C LEU A 35 8.32 3.43 1.35
N ALA A 36 8.56 2.40 0.52
CA ALA A 36 8.62 2.53 -0.93
C ALA A 36 7.27 2.99 -1.50
N HIS A 37 6.17 2.42 -1.01
CA HIS A 37 4.81 2.80 -1.35
C HIS A 37 4.51 4.27 -1.02
N GLY A 38 4.86 4.70 0.21
CA GLY A 38 4.67 6.07 0.67
C GLY A 38 5.47 7.07 -0.16
N LEU A 39 6.76 6.79 -0.40
CA LEU A 39 7.61 7.63 -1.24
C LEU A 39 7.07 7.74 -2.67
N ALA A 40 6.78 6.59 -3.29
CA ALA A 40 6.27 6.54 -4.66
C ALA A 40 4.99 7.35 -4.82
N ASN A 41 3.98 7.13 -3.97
CA ASN A 41 2.69 7.81 -4.08
C ASN A 41 2.79 9.31 -3.73
N THR A 42 3.68 9.70 -2.82
CA THR A 42 3.93 11.12 -2.50
C THR A 42 4.40 11.88 -3.75
N VAL A 43 5.39 11.34 -4.47
CA VAL A 43 6.03 12.04 -5.59
C VAL A 43 5.29 11.85 -6.92
N THR A 44 4.56 10.76 -7.09
CA THR A 44 3.90 10.43 -8.37
C THR A 44 2.42 10.80 -8.46
N GLY A 45 1.86 11.48 -7.45
CA GLY A 45 0.47 11.94 -7.47
C GLY A 45 0.11 12.79 -8.71
N ILE A 46 1.06 13.54 -9.27
CA ILE A 46 0.84 14.32 -10.51
C ILE A 46 0.47 13.45 -11.73
N GLY A 47 0.85 12.17 -11.72
CA GLY A 47 0.50 11.20 -12.76
C GLY A 47 -0.99 10.90 -12.85
N GLU A 48 -1.78 11.23 -11.82
CA GLU A 48 -3.24 11.09 -11.85
C GLU A 48 -3.90 12.01 -12.89
N ILE A 49 -3.30 13.16 -13.22
CA ILE A 49 -3.84 14.09 -14.22
C ILE A 49 -3.90 13.45 -15.62
N PRO A 50 -2.77 13.05 -16.23
CA PRO A 50 -2.80 12.42 -17.55
C PRO A 50 -3.59 11.10 -17.54
N LYS A 51 -3.52 10.33 -16.44
CA LYS A 51 -4.28 9.08 -16.28
C LYS A 51 -5.79 9.30 -16.41
N ASN A 52 -6.36 10.21 -15.62
CA ASN A 52 -7.81 10.45 -15.63
C ASN A 52 -8.28 11.13 -16.92
N ILE A 53 -7.44 11.95 -17.57
CA ILE A 53 -7.74 12.46 -18.93
C ILE A 53 -7.90 11.30 -19.92
N ILE A 54 -6.98 10.33 -19.92
CA ILE A 54 -7.02 9.18 -20.83
C ILE A 54 -8.26 8.31 -20.54
N ILE A 55 -8.50 7.97 -19.26
CA ILE A 55 -9.66 7.15 -18.86
C ILE A 55 -10.96 7.81 -19.30
N ASN A 56 -11.17 9.07 -18.93
CA ASN A 56 -12.44 9.74 -19.21
C ASN A 56 -12.63 10.03 -20.71
N SER A 57 -11.54 10.28 -21.43
CA SER A 57 -11.59 10.47 -22.89
C SER A 57 -11.93 9.18 -23.62
N ASN A 58 -11.41 8.03 -23.16
CA ASN A 58 -11.73 6.72 -23.73
C ASN A 58 -13.19 6.31 -23.44
N GLN A 59 -13.73 6.71 -22.29
CA GLN A 59 -15.12 6.36 -21.91
C GLN A 59 -16.18 7.27 -22.56
N LYS A 60 -15.92 8.58 -22.65
CA LYS A 60 -16.95 9.59 -22.97
C LYS A 60 -16.53 10.55 -24.10
N GLY A 61 -15.38 10.31 -24.74
CA GLY A 61 -14.83 11.14 -25.79
C GLY A 61 -13.98 12.32 -25.26
N PRO A 62 -13.08 12.89 -26.08
CA PRO A 62 -12.08 13.86 -25.64
C PRO A 62 -12.68 15.19 -25.17
N ALA A 63 -13.79 15.64 -25.76
CA ALA A 63 -14.44 16.89 -25.38
C ALA A 63 -14.93 16.90 -23.93
N TYR A 64 -15.37 15.74 -23.42
CA TYR A 64 -15.73 15.55 -22.01
C TYR A 64 -14.51 15.13 -21.19
N GLY A 65 -13.70 14.22 -21.71
CA GLY A 65 -12.64 13.55 -20.99
C GLY A 65 -11.48 14.44 -20.57
N ILE A 66 -11.10 15.41 -21.39
CA ILE A 66 -10.01 16.35 -21.08
C ILE A 66 -10.36 17.24 -19.87
N PRO A 67 -11.45 18.04 -19.89
CA PRO A 67 -11.75 18.92 -18.75
C PRO A 67 -12.11 18.16 -17.48
N VAL A 68 -12.93 17.10 -17.60
CA VAL A 68 -13.35 16.32 -16.43
C VAL A 68 -12.20 15.50 -15.88
N GLY A 69 -11.45 14.81 -16.75
CA GLY A 69 -10.29 14.02 -16.35
C GLY A 69 -9.17 14.86 -15.73
N PHE A 70 -8.99 16.11 -16.18
CA PHE A 70 -8.06 17.04 -15.55
C PHE A 70 -8.44 17.36 -14.11
N LEU A 71 -9.71 17.74 -13.87
CA LEU A 71 -10.19 18.06 -12.52
C LEU A 71 -10.19 16.83 -11.60
N THR A 72 -10.70 15.70 -12.10
CA THR A 72 -10.68 14.41 -11.38
C THR A 72 -9.25 13.99 -11.05
N GLY A 73 -8.32 14.15 -11.98
CA GLY A 73 -6.91 13.85 -11.78
C GLY A 73 -6.22 14.74 -10.76
N ILE A 74 -6.60 16.02 -10.64
CA ILE A 74 -6.11 16.89 -9.55
C ILE A 74 -6.59 16.36 -8.20
N VAL A 75 -7.88 16.03 -8.08
CA VAL A 75 -8.46 15.53 -6.81
C VAL A 75 -7.78 14.23 -6.39
N HIS A 76 -7.65 13.27 -7.31
CA HIS A 76 -6.96 12.00 -7.02
C HIS A 76 -5.45 12.19 -6.81
N GLY A 77 -4.83 13.14 -7.50
CA GLY A 77 -3.41 13.47 -7.32
C GLY A 77 -3.12 13.98 -5.92
N ILE A 78 -3.95 14.91 -5.41
CA ILE A 78 -3.88 15.39 -4.03
C ILE A 78 -4.09 14.23 -3.07
N GLY A 79 -5.14 13.43 -3.27
CA GLY A 79 -5.43 12.30 -2.39
C GLY A 79 -4.28 11.27 -2.36
N ARG A 80 -3.69 10.94 -3.52
CA ARG A 80 -2.54 10.03 -3.63
C ARG A 80 -1.30 10.56 -2.94
N THR A 81 -1.00 11.85 -3.13
CA THR A 81 0.14 12.48 -2.45
C THR A 81 -0.05 12.51 -0.94
N LEU A 82 -1.27 12.82 -0.45
CA LEU A 82 -1.57 12.83 0.97
C LEU A 82 -1.51 11.43 1.59
N THR A 83 -2.10 10.41 0.95
CA THR A 83 -2.00 9.02 1.44
C THR A 83 -0.57 8.52 1.41
N GLY A 84 0.19 8.88 0.37
CA GLY A 84 1.62 8.57 0.28
C GLY A 84 2.42 9.22 1.42
N ALA A 85 2.14 10.48 1.75
CA ALA A 85 2.80 11.17 2.85
C ALA A 85 2.46 10.53 4.21
N VAL A 86 1.21 10.11 4.41
CA VAL A 86 0.80 9.35 5.61
C VAL A 86 1.55 8.03 5.69
N ASP A 87 1.65 7.27 4.61
CA ASP A 87 2.40 6.01 4.58
C ASP A 87 3.89 6.22 4.82
N LEU A 88 4.46 7.31 4.29
CA LEU A 88 5.86 7.69 4.45
C LEU A 88 6.19 8.08 5.90
N VAL A 89 5.29 8.78 6.60
CA VAL A 89 5.48 9.15 8.02
C VAL A 89 5.20 7.95 8.94
N THR A 90 4.26 7.08 8.57
CA THR A 90 3.83 5.94 9.38
C THR A 90 4.44 4.60 8.91
N PHE A 91 5.52 4.63 8.13
CA PHE A 91 6.07 3.46 7.46
C PHE A 91 6.47 2.33 8.42
N VAL A 92 6.87 2.67 9.65
CA VAL A 92 7.19 1.71 10.72
C VAL A 92 5.97 0.92 11.22
N ILE A 93 4.75 1.37 10.92
CA ILE A 93 3.52 0.66 11.26
C ILE A 93 3.00 0.01 9.97
N PRO A 94 3.20 -1.30 9.74
CA PRO A 94 2.80 -1.95 8.50
C PRO A 94 1.26 -2.00 8.39
N THR A 95 0.72 -1.31 7.39
CA THR A 95 -0.72 -1.18 7.14
C THR A 95 -1.03 -1.48 5.68
N LYS A 96 -2.25 -1.92 5.40
CA LYS A 96 -2.70 -2.11 4.02
C LYS A 96 -2.80 -0.77 3.29
N PRO A 97 -2.58 -0.73 1.97
CA PRO A 97 -2.73 0.48 1.16
C PRO A 97 -4.12 1.09 1.31
N ILE A 98 -4.15 2.38 1.64
CA ILE A 98 -5.41 3.16 1.75
C ILE A 98 -5.97 3.48 0.36
N ILE A 99 -5.12 3.50 -0.66
CA ILE A 99 -5.44 3.87 -2.02
C ILE A 99 -5.34 2.66 -2.96
N TYR A 100 -6.24 2.57 -3.92
CA TYR A 100 -6.14 1.64 -5.04
C TYR A 100 -6.23 2.41 -6.37
N PRO A 101 -5.44 2.07 -7.39
CA PRO A 101 -4.34 1.09 -7.35
C PRO A 101 -3.19 1.50 -6.42
N ASP A 102 -2.48 0.53 -5.84
CA ASP A 102 -1.39 0.80 -4.87
C ASP A 102 -0.30 1.73 -5.44
N TYR A 103 -0.05 1.65 -6.74
CA TYR A 103 0.88 2.53 -7.43
C TYR A 103 0.20 3.11 -8.66
N ILE A 104 0.55 4.33 -9.04
CA ILE A 104 -0.06 5.02 -10.19
C ILE A 104 0.03 4.22 -11.49
N TRP A 105 1.11 3.45 -11.68
CA TRP A 105 1.37 2.63 -12.88
C TRP A 105 0.74 1.23 -12.83
N LYS A 106 0.17 0.82 -11.70
CA LYS A 106 -0.62 -0.42 -11.62
C LYS A 106 -2.06 -0.13 -12.04
N ASP A 107 -2.67 -1.07 -12.75
CA ASP A 107 -4.07 -1.00 -13.20
C ASP A 107 -4.43 0.38 -13.76
N PHE A 108 -3.60 0.84 -14.72
CA PHE A 108 -3.64 2.22 -15.22
C PHE A 108 -4.97 2.59 -15.89
N ASP A 109 -5.75 1.59 -16.32
CA ASP A 109 -7.09 1.72 -16.88
C ASP A 109 -8.20 1.91 -15.83
N LYS A 110 -7.87 1.83 -14.52
CA LYS A 110 -8.82 1.95 -13.41
C LYS A 110 -8.73 3.30 -12.71
N GLU A 111 -9.89 3.86 -12.40
CA GLU A 111 -9.99 5.06 -11.57
C GLU A 111 -9.51 4.80 -10.14
N THR A 112 -8.95 5.84 -9.55
CA THR A 112 -8.43 5.80 -8.19
C THR A 112 -9.58 5.79 -7.17
N HIS A 113 -9.51 4.92 -6.18
CA HIS A 113 -10.46 4.92 -5.06
C HIS A 113 -9.74 4.67 -3.72
N TYR A 114 -10.43 5.00 -2.64
CA TYR A 114 -9.87 4.96 -1.28
C TYR A 114 -10.64 3.94 -0.43
N HIS A 115 -9.89 3.07 0.23
CA HIS A 115 -10.45 2.14 1.20
C HIS A 115 -10.80 2.90 2.48
N PRO A 116 -12.06 2.84 2.94
CA PRO A 116 -12.47 3.52 4.18
C PRO A 116 -11.90 2.83 5.43
N ASP A 117 -11.52 1.56 5.32
CA ASP A 117 -11.04 0.77 6.45
C ASP A 117 -9.51 0.79 6.55
N TRP A 118 -9.00 1.31 7.66
CA TRP A 118 -7.60 1.16 8.02
C TRP A 118 -7.37 -0.23 8.65
N LYS A 119 -6.47 -1.03 8.06
CA LYS A 119 -6.16 -2.40 8.51
C LYS A 119 -4.65 -2.62 8.55
N LEU A 120 -4.18 -3.35 9.57
CA LEU A 120 -2.79 -3.81 9.65
C LEU A 120 -2.51 -4.89 8.57
N GLN A 121 -1.24 -4.98 8.16
CA GLN A 121 -0.74 -5.90 7.14
C GLN A 121 -0.37 -7.28 7.68
#